data_AF-B0XC26-F1
#
_entry.id   AF-B0XC26-F1
#
_cell.length_a   1.000
_cell.length_b   1.000
_cell.length_c   1.000
_cell.angle_alpha   90.00
_cell.angle_beta   90.00
_cell.angle_gamma   90.00
#
_symmetry.space_group_name_H-M   'P 1'
#
loop_
_entity.id
_entity.type
_entity.pdbx_description
1 polymer ?
#
loop_
_entity_poly.entity_id
_entity_poly.type
_entity_poly.pdbx_seq_one_letter_code
_entity_poly.pdbx_strand_id
1 'polypeptide(L)' 'MICSLLRGGIAERGGVRVGHRIIEINNQSVVAVPHEKIVNLLATSVGEILMKTMPTSMFRLLTGQENPVYI' A
#
# COMPACT_ATOMS: atom_id res chain seq x y z
N MET A 1 1.87 -1.92 6.40
CA MET A 1 3.28 -1.53 6.15
C MET A 1 3.92 -2.63 5.32
N ILE A 2 4.81 -2.30 4.37
CA ILE A 2 5.49 -3.30 3.55
C ILE A 2 6.69 -3.87 4.33
N CYS A 3 6.62 -5.17 4.63
CA CYS A 3 7.62 -5.87 5.44
C CYS A 3 8.63 -6.66 4.59
N SER A 4 8.24 -7.09 3.39
CA SER A 4 9.11 -7.79 2.45
C SER A 4 8.65 -7.56 1.01
N LEU A 5 9.61 -7.55 0.08
CA LEU A 5 9.38 -7.38 -1.35
C LEU A 5 10.02 -8.55 -2.10
N LEU A 6 9.32 -9.04 -3.11
CA LEU A 6 9.87 -10.02 -4.04
C LEU A 6 10.78 -9.30 -5.05
N ARG A 7 12.03 -9.77 -5.14
CA ARG A 7 13.01 -9.27 -6.11
C ARG A 7 12.50 -9.52 -7.53
N GLY A 8 12.42 -8.46 -8.34
CA GLY A 8 11.84 -8.51 -9.68
C GLY A 8 10.30 -8.52 -9.73
N GLY A 9 9.63 -8.39 -8.59
CA GLY A 9 8.17 -8.34 -8.53
C GLY A 9 7.57 -7.02 -9.04
N ILE A 10 6.27 -7.04 -9.30
CA ILE A 10 5.46 -5.86 -9.69
C ILE A 10 5.65 -4.68 -8.74
N ALA A 11 5.79 -4.93 -7.43
CA ALA A 11 5.99 -3.87 -6.45
C ALA A 11 7.36 -3.19 -6.57
N GLU A 12 8.43 -3.95 -6.78
CA GLU A 12 9.78 -3.40 -6.95
C GLU A 12 9.86 -2.52 -8.22
N ARG A 13 9.24 -2.97 -9.32
CA ARG A 13 9.13 -2.19 -10.56
C ARG A 13 8.26 -0.95 -10.41
N GLY A 14 7.25 -1.00 -9.56
CA GLY A 14 6.41 0.15 -9.20
C GLY A 14 7.08 1.17 -8.29
N GLY A 15 8.39 1.04 -8.02
CA GLY A 15 9.13 1.96 -7.15
C GLY A 15 8.84 1.79 -5.66
N VAL A 16 8.19 0.69 -5.29
CA VAL A 16 7.86 0.39 -3.89
C VAL A 16 9.09 -0.13 -3.17
N ARG A 17 9.37 0.43 -2.00
CA ARG A 17 10.47 0.02 -1.13
C ARG A 17 9.96 -0.40 0.25
N VAL A 18 10.79 -1.16 0.97
CA VAL A 18 10.52 -1.53 2.37
C VAL A 18 10.35 -0.24 3.18
N GLY A 19 9.35 -0.21 4.08
CA GLY A 19 9.02 0.98 4.85
C GLY A 19 8.14 2.00 4.13
N HIS A 20 7.68 1.71 2.90
CA HIS A 20 6.55 2.40 2.31
C HIS A 20 5.23 1.83 2.83
N ARG A 21 4.21 2.68 2.83
CA ARG A 21 2.83 2.33 3.15
C ARG A 21 1.97 2.57 1.93
N ILE A 22 1.15 1.58 1.59
CA ILE A 22 0.19 1.71 0.50
C ILE A 22 -0.96 2.60 0.99
N ILE A 23 -1.26 3.65 0.25
CA ILE A 23 -2.35 4.58 0.56
C ILE A 23 -3.55 4.38 -0.38
N GLU A 24 -3.29 3.91 -1.60
CA GLU A 24 -4.30 3.80 -2.65
C GLU A 24 -3.95 2.62 -3.60
N ILE A 25 -4.96 1.89 -4.07
CA ILE A 25 -4.84 0.79 -5.04
C ILE A 25 -5.97 0.94 -6.05
N ASN A 26 -5.65 1.00 -7.34
CA ASN A 26 -6.57 1.19 -8.45
C ASN A 26 -7.55 2.36 -8.24
N ASN A 27 -7.02 3.53 -7.85
CA ASN A 27 -7.79 4.72 -7.45
C ASN A 27 -8.75 4.51 -6.26
N GLN A 28 -8.56 3.44 -5.49
CA GLN A 28 -9.33 3.17 -4.28
C GLN A 28 -8.47 3.37 -3.03
N SER A 29 -8.93 4.21 -2.10
CA SER A 29 -8.22 4.46 -0.85
C SER A 29 -8.17 3.20 0.03
N VAL A 30 -6.96 2.74 0.34
CA VAL A 30 -6.72 1.56 1.19
C VAL A 30 -6.04 1.89 2.52
N VAL A 31 -5.99 3.17 2.91
CA VAL A 31 -5.36 3.63 4.15
C VAL A 31 -5.94 2.97 5.40
N ALA A 32 -7.26 2.78 5.44
CA ALA A 32 -8.02 2.30 6.60
C ALA A 32 -8.66 0.92 6.40
N VAL A 33 -8.41 0.25 5.27
CA VAL A 33 -9.02 -1.07 5.01
C VAL A 33 -8.15 -2.20 5.57
N PRO A 34 -8.78 -3.30 6.01
CA PRO A 34 -8.05 -4.48 6.47
C PRO A 34 -7.29 -5.16 5.33
N HIS A 35 -6.28 -5.96 5.70
CA HIS A 35 -5.44 -6.68 4.74
C HIS A 35 -6.24 -7.56 3.78
N GLU A 36 -7.37 -8.12 4.21
CA GLU A 36 -8.19 -9.03 3.40
C GLU A 36 -8.72 -8.31 2.17
N LYS A 37 -9.19 -7.07 2.36
CA LYS A 37 -9.70 -6.25 1.27
C LYS A 37 -8.59 -5.86 0.29
N ILE A 38 -7.38 -5.60 0.80
CA ILE A 38 -6.20 -5.33 -0.02
C ILE A 38 -5.84 -6.54 -0.88
N VAL A 39 -5.79 -7.73 -0.27
CA VAL A 39 -5.52 -8.98 -0.99
C VAL A 39 -6.60 -9.24 -2.03
N ASN A 40 -7.88 -9.02 -1.69
CA ASN A 40 -8.99 -9.23 -2.62
C ASN A 40 -8.96 -8.25 -3.79
N LEU A 41 -8.60 -6.97 -3.56
CA LEU A 41 -8.39 -5.98 -4.62
C LEU A 41 -7.25 -6.41 -5.54
N LEU A 42 -6.12 -6.84 -4.98
CA LEU A 42 -4.98 -7.33 -5.76
C LEU A 42 -5.33 -8.60 -6.55
N ALA A 43 -6.14 -9.50 -5.98
CA ALA A 43 -6.59 -10.73 -6.64
C ALA A 43 -7.62 -10.46 -7.74
N THR A 44 -8.48 -9.46 -7.58
CA THR A 44 -9.51 -9.07 -8.56
C THR A 44 -8.91 -8.24 -9.70
N SER A 45 -7.80 -7.56 -9.45
CA SER A 45 -7.13 -6.72 -10.44
C SER A 45 -6.26 -7.56 -11.36
N VAL A 46 -6.57 -7.56 -12.66
CA VAL A 46 -5.84 -8.34 -13.67
C VAL A 46 -5.26 -7.40 -14.72
N GLY A 47 -3.99 -7.59 -15.07
CA GLY A 47 -3.29 -6.75 -16.04
C GLY A 47 -2.49 -5.62 -15.36
N GLU A 48 -3.11 -4.46 -15.16
CA GLU A 48 -2.43 -3.27 -14.63
C GLU A 48 -2.97 -2.92 -13.24
N ILE A 49 -2.05 -2.74 -12.28
CA ILE A 49 -2.39 -2.38 -10.90
C ILE A 49 -1.74 -1.04 -10.60
N LEU A 50 -2.56 0.00 -10.45
CA LEU A 50 -2.07 1.32 -10.08
C LEU A 50 -2.10 1.48 -8.57
N MET A 51 -0.95 1.39 -7.90
CA MET A 51 -0.89 1.64 -6.45
C MET A 51 -0.08 2.88 -6.13
N LYS A 52 -0.59 3.70 -5.20
CA LYS A 52 0.17 4.80 -4.63
C LYS A 52 0.74 4.37 -3.30
N THR A 53 2.05 4.53 -3.17
CA THR A 53 2.75 4.31 -1.91
C THR A 53 3.30 5.61 -1.39
N MET A 54 3.25 5.76 -0.06
CA MET A 54 3.76 6.91 0.64
C MET A 54 4.73 6.41 1.72
N PRO A 55 5.90 7.05 1.89
CA PRO A 55 6.82 6.68 2.96
C PRO A 55 6.16 6.87 4.33
N THR A 56 6.41 5.93 5.25
CA THR A 56 5.76 5.92 6.56
C THR A 56 5.99 7.22 7.34
N SER A 57 7.16 7.85 7.19
CA SER A 57 7.43 9.17 7.78
C SER A 57 6.49 10.25 7.26
N MET A 58 6.26 10.32 5.94
CA MET A 58 5.38 11.33 5.36
C MET A 58 3.92 11.09 5.76
N PHE A 59 3.49 9.83 5.77
CA PHE A 59 2.15 9.47 6.23
C PHE A 59 1.94 9.88 7.70
N ARG A 60 2.93 9.61 8.56
CA ARG A 60 2.90 10.00 9.98
C ARG A 60 2.87 11.52 10.16
N LEU A 61 3.62 12.26 9.34
CA LEU A 61 3.64 13.73 9.35
C LEU A 61 2.30 14.33 8.90
N LEU A 62 1.70 13.79 7.83
CA LEU A 62 0.45 14.31 7.25
C LEU A 62 -0.77 14.00 8.11
N THR A 63 -0.85 12.77 8.64
CA THR A 63 -2.02 12.30 9.37
C THR A 63 -1.90 12.52 10.88
N GLY A 64 -0.68 12.74 11.40
CA GLY A 64 -0.43 12.79 12.84
C GLY A 64 -0.76 11.48 13.58
N GLN A 65 -1.15 10.41 12.86
CA GLN A 65 -1.54 9.14 13.43
C GLN A 65 -0.35 8.19 13.45
N GLU A 66 0.09 7.83 14.66
CA GLU A 66 1.19 6.88 14.86
C GLU A 66 0.83 5.45 14.44
N ASN A 67 -0.46 5.09 14.48
CA ASN A 67 -0.96 3.78 14.12
C ASN A 67 -2.08 3.82 13.04
N PRO A 68 -2.11 2.84 12.11
CA PRO A 68 -3.32 2.57 11.34
C PRO A 68 -4.52 2.43 12.27
N VAL A 69 -5.54 3.27 12.13
CA VAL A 69 -6.85 2.91 12.65
C VAL A 69 -7.47 1.98 11.61
N TYR A 70 -7.48 0.70 11.92
CA TYR A 70 -8.27 -0.28 11.20
C TYR A 70 -9.71 -0.13 11.74
N ILE A 71 -10.57 0.58 11.01
CA ILE A 71 -12.01 0.63 11.31
C ILE A 71 -12.69 -0.53 10.57
#